data_AF-F7QMH3-F1
#
_entry.id   AF-F7QMH3-F1
#
_cell.length_a   1.000
_cell.length_b   1.000
_cell.length_c   1.000
_cell.angle_alpha   90.00
_cell.angle_beta   90.00
_cell.angle_gamma   90.00
#
_symmetry.space_group_name_H-M   'P 1'
#
loop_
_entity.id
_entity.type
_entity.pdbx_description
1 polymer ?
#
loop_
_entity_poly.entity_id
_entity_poly.type
_entity_poly.pdbx_seq_one_letter_code
_entity_poly.pdbx_strand_id
1 'polypeptide(L)'
;MTDEIAANFGPAMLALNERQRAFVSALFEAPRKHGAAVFAARAAGYGTPTSSKQSMFSIASRLMSDQKVQEAITEESRKYITTLGPLAVRALKNLIGDPTHKEHGRALGIAIERIMPAQSTHAVKVEIDATPGMRETAVVMARIAELAARYAVALPAPRPVIEGNVDEVGDAA
;
A
#
# COMPACT_ATOMS: atom_id res chain seq x y z
N MET A 1 -9.54 -3.90 -36.79
CA MET A 1 -10.41 -3.40 -35.70
C MET A 1 -9.81 -3.60 -34.30
N THR A 2 -8.66 -4.26 -34.17
CA THR A 2 -7.93 -4.47 -32.89
C THR A 2 -7.00 -3.31 -32.49
N ASP A 3 -6.56 -2.50 -33.45
CA ASP A 3 -5.48 -1.52 -33.22
C ASP A 3 -5.95 -0.21 -32.56
N GLU A 4 -7.20 0.22 -32.78
CA GLU A 4 -7.75 1.42 -32.15
C GLU A 4 -8.04 1.23 -30.65
N ILE A 5 -8.38 0.00 -30.23
CA ILE A 5 -8.62 -0.34 -28.83
C ILE A 5 -7.29 -0.36 -28.06
N ALA A 6 -6.21 -0.81 -28.71
CA ALA A 6 -4.88 -0.83 -28.11
C ALA A 6 -4.34 0.57 -27.79
N ALA A 7 -4.71 1.58 -28.58
CA ALA A 7 -4.21 2.95 -28.44
C ALA A 7 -4.65 3.66 -27.14
N ASN A 8 -5.68 3.16 -26.43
CA ASN A 8 -6.23 3.82 -25.24
C ASN A 8 -5.97 3.03 -23.93
N PHE A 9 -5.23 1.93 -24.01
CA PHE A 9 -4.85 1.15 -22.84
C PHE A 9 -3.67 1.78 -22.11
N GLY A 10 -3.72 1.70 -20.77
CA GLY A 10 -2.59 2.14 -19.96
C GLY A 10 -1.39 1.18 -20.04
N PRO A 11 -0.21 1.59 -19.56
CA PRO A 11 1.01 0.78 -19.59
C PRO A 11 0.83 -0.64 -19.02
N ALA A 12 0.05 -0.83 -17.95
CA ALA A 12 -0.11 -2.16 -17.35
C ALA A 12 -1.00 -3.06 -18.23
N MET A 13 -2.05 -2.49 -18.84
CA MET A 13 -2.87 -3.22 -19.82
C MET A 13 -2.07 -3.59 -21.08
N LEU A 14 -1.17 -2.73 -21.56
CA LEU A 14 -0.32 -3.02 -22.73
C LEU A 14 0.69 -4.16 -22.48
N ALA A 15 1.15 -4.32 -21.24
CA ALA A 15 2.06 -5.40 -20.85
C ALA A 15 1.42 -6.79 -20.82
N LEU A 16 0.09 -6.87 -20.90
CA LEU A 16 -0.67 -8.13 -20.87
C LEU A 16 -0.87 -8.73 -22.27
N ASN A 17 -1.05 -10.05 -22.29
CA ASN A 17 -1.48 -10.76 -23.49
C ASN A 17 -2.93 -10.38 -23.86
N GLU A 18 -3.31 -10.53 -25.12
CA GLU A 18 -4.63 -10.14 -25.63
C GLU A 18 -5.79 -10.78 -24.83
N ARG A 19 -5.68 -12.07 -24.49
CA ARG A 19 -6.68 -12.75 -23.64
C ARG A 19 -6.77 -12.19 -22.23
N GLN A 20 -5.66 -11.79 -21.63
CA GLN A 20 -5.65 -11.18 -20.30
C GLN A 20 -6.25 -9.77 -20.34
N ARG A 21 -6.00 -9.00 -21.40
CA ARG A 21 -6.66 -7.69 -21.63
C ARG A 21 -8.17 -7.84 -21.78
N ALA A 22 -8.62 -8.83 -22.56
CA ALA A 22 -10.04 -9.12 -22.71
C ALA A 22 -10.68 -9.53 -21.36
N PHE A 23 -9.95 -10.28 -20.53
CA PHE A 23 -10.40 -10.64 -19.18
C PHE A 23 -10.60 -9.42 -18.29
N VAL A 24 -9.63 -8.51 -18.24
CA VAL A 24 -9.74 -7.28 -17.44
C VAL A 24 -10.90 -6.42 -17.92
N SER A 25 -11.06 -6.25 -19.24
CA SER A 25 -12.16 -5.46 -19.81
C SER A 25 -13.53 -6.07 -19.48
N ALA A 26 -13.69 -7.39 -19.68
CA ALA A 26 -14.93 -8.10 -19.38
C ALA A 26 -15.25 -8.15 -17.87
N LEU A 27 -14.26 -7.95 -16.99
CA LEU A 27 -14.48 -7.90 -15.54
C LEU A 27 -15.29 -6.67 -15.13
N PHE A 28 -15.07 -5.52 -15.78
CA PHE A 28 -15.82 -4.29 -15.51
C PHE A 28 -17.22 -4.27 -16.15
N GLU A 29 -17.42 -5.07 -17.20
CA GLU A 29 -18.74 -5.28 -17.84
C GLU A 29 -19.56 -6.39 -17.16
N ALA A 30 -18.94 -7.15 -16.27
CA ALA A 30 -19.58 -8.29 -15.63
C ALA A 30 -20.83 -7.87 -14.83
N PRO A 31 -21.89 -8.69 -14.83
CA PRO A 31 -23.08 -8.39 -14.05
C PRO A 31 -22.74 -8.31 -12.55
N ARG A 32 -23.45 -7.43 -11.83
CA ARG A 32 -23.42 -7.27 -10.36
C ARG A 32 -24.01 -8.48 -9.61
N LYS A 33 -23.54 -9.69 -9.93
CA LYS A 33 -23.92 -10.97 -9.33
C LYS A 33 -22.69 -11.81 -9.01
N HIS A 34 -22.86 -12.86 -8.22
CA HIS A 34 -21.78 -13.80 -7.91
C HIS A 34 -21.18 -14.40 -9.19
N GLY A 35 -19.85 -14.53 -9.23
CA GLY A 35 -19.13 -15.17 -10.34
C GLY A 35 -18.63 -14.24 -11.44
N ALA A 36 -18.49 -12.93 -11.19
CA ALA A 36 -17.97 -11.96 -12.16
C ALA A 36 -16.63 -12.39 -12.80
N ALA A 37 -15.69 -12.91 -12.02
CA ALA A 37 -14.40 -13.39 -12.57
C ALA A 37 -14.56 -14.61 -13.48
N VAL A 38 -15.52 -15.51 -13.21
CA VAL A 38 -15.81 -16.65 -14.08
C VAL A 38 -16.49 -16.19 -15.38
N PHE A 39 -17.38 -15.21 -15.29
CA PHE A 39 -17.98 -14.57 -16.45
C PHE A 39 -16.91 -13.92 -17.34
N ALA A 40 -16.03 -13.11 -16.76
CA ALA A 40 -14.93 -12.45 -17.46
C ALA A 40 -13.96 -13.46 -18.10
N ALA A 41 -13.63 -14.56 -17.39
CA ALA A 41 -12.80 -15.62 -17.94
C ALA A 41 -13.45 -16.28 -19.16
N ARG A 42 -14.76 -16.56 -19.12
CA ARG A 42 -15.49 -17.10 -20.28
C ARG A 42 -15.54 -16.12 -21.44
N ALA A 43 -15.83 -14.85 -21.17
CA ALA A 43 -15.89 -13.80 -22.18
C ALA A 43 -14.53 -13.57 -22.87
N ALA A 44 -13.44 -13.67 -22.13
CA ALA A 44 -12.07 -13.59 -22.64
C ALA A 44 -11.61 -14.85 -23.40
N GLY A 45 -12.48 -15.85 -23.55
CA GLY A 45 -12.19 -17.08 -24.29
C GLY A 45 -11.33 -18.08 -23.52
N TYR A 46 -11.32 -18.02 -22.18
CA TYR A 46 -10.74 -19.09 -21.37
C TYR A 46 -11.73 -20.25 -21.25
N GLY A 47 -11.19 -21.47 -21.38
CA GLY A 47 -11.96 -22.70 -21.37
C GLY A 47 -12.70 -22.97 -22.69
N THR A 48 -13.56 -23.99 -22.65
CA THR A 48 -14.42 -24.45 -23.73
C THR A 48 -15.88 -24.38 -23.29
N PRO A 49 -16.86 -24.41 -24.21
CA PRO A 49 -18.28 -24.47 -23.85
C PRO A 49 -18.62 -25.63 -22.90
N THR A 50 -17.86 -26.73 -22.97
CA THR A 50 -17.99 -27.93 -22.15
C THR A 50 -17.22 -27.88 -20.84
N SER A 51 -16.43 -26.82 -20.59
CA SER A 51 -15.61 -26.72 -19.39
C SER A 51 -16.46 -26.64 -18.12
N SER A 52 -16.09 -27.46 -17.14
CA SER A 52 -16.80 -27.55 -15.86
C SER A 52 -16.73 -26.22 -15.09
N LYS A 53 -17.73 -25.96 -14.25
CA LYS A 53 -17.76 -24.75 -13.40
C LYS A 53 -16.52 -24.65 -12.52
N GLN A 54 -16.07 -25.77 -11.97
CA GLN A 54 -14.89 -25.83 -11.10
C GLN A 54 -13.60 -25.46 -11.85
N SER A 55 -13.42 -25.98 -13.07
CA SER A 55 -12.24 -25.66 -13.87
C SER A 55 -12.15 -24.17 -14.19
N MET A 56 -13.28 -23.56 -14.56
CA MET A 56 -13.35 -22.12 -14.82
C MET A 56 -13.11 -21.28 -13.58
N PHE A 57 -13.58 -21.73 -12.41
CA PHE A 57 -13.30 -21.07 -11.15
C PHE A 57 -11.81 -21.09 -10.82
N SER A 58 -11.14 -22.24 -10.97
CA SER A 58 -9.69 -22.34 -10.76
C SER A 58 -8.89 -21.45 -11.73
N ILE A 59 -9.30 -21.36 -13.00
CA ILE A 59 -8.67 -20.48 -13.99
C ILE A 59 -8.86 -19.01 -13.61
N ALA A 60 -10.10 -18.60 -13.31
CA ALA A 60 -10.41 -17.24 -12.91
C ALA A 60 -9.65 -16.84 -11.63
N SER A 61 -9.57 -17.74 -10.65
CA SER A 61 -8.80 -17.53 -9.43
C SER A 61 -7.32 -17.31 -9.73
N ARG A 62 -6.71 -18.09 -10.62
CA ARG A 62 -5.30 -17.89 -11.02
C ARG A 62 -5.10 -16.55 -11.72
N LEU A 63 -6.00 -16.17 -12.62
CA LEU A 63 -5.94 -14.87 -13.30
C LEU A 63 -6.07 -13.70 -12.33
N MET A 64 -6.97 -13.78 -11.35
CA MET A 64 -7.14 -12.75 -10.32
C MET A 64 -5.95 -12.64 -9.36
N SER A 65 -5.18 -13.72 -9.19
CA SER A 65 -3.97 -13.74 -8.37
C SER A 65 -2.69 -13.38 -9.12
N ASP A 66 -2.73 -13.26 -10.45
CA ASP A 66 -1.57 -12.86 -11.24
C ASP A 66 -1.27 -11.37 -11.03
N GLN A 67 -0.06 -11.07 -10.60
CA GLN A 67 0.39 -9.71 -10.27
C GLN A 67 0.21 -8.75 -11.46
N LYS A 68 0.51 -9.19 -12.69
CA LYS A 68 0.37 -8.33 -13.88
C LYS A 68 -1.09 -7.97 -14.15
N VAL A 69 -1.99 -8.92 -13.90
CA VAL A 69 -3.43 -8.71 -14.06
C VAL A 69 -3.96 -7.79 -12.97
N GLN A 70 -3.49 -7.92 -11.72
CA GLN A 70 -3.86 -7.03 -10.63
C GLN A 70 -3.42 -5.58 -10.86
N GLU A 71 -2.22 -5.38 -11.40
CA GLU A 71 -1.71 -4.06 -11.77
C GLU A 71 -2.58 -3.41 -12.85
N ALA A 72 -2.96 -4.17 -13.88
CA ALA A 72 -3.87 -3.71 -14.92
C ALA A 72 -5.28 -3.41 -14.38
N ILE A 73 -5.84 -4.25 -13.49
CA ILE A 73 -7.12 -4.00 -12.82
C ILE A 73 -7.04 -2.72 -11.98
N THR A 74 -5.93 -2.48 -11.28
CA THR A 74 -5.73 -1.28 -10.45
C THR A 74 -5.69 -0.03 -11.32
N GLU A 75 -4.98 -0.10 -12.44
CA GLU A 75 -4.90 0.98 -13.42
C GLU A 75 -6.28 1.32 -13.99
N GLU A 76 -7.01 0.33 -14.51
CA GLU A 76 -8.36 0.54 -15.04
C GLU A 76 -9.34 1.01 -13.96
N SER A 77 -9.26 0.47 -12.74
CA SER A 77 -10.08 0.91 -11.61
C SER A 77 -9.89 2.40 -11.32
N ARG A 78 -8.66 2.92 -11.41
CA ARG A 78 -8.40 4.36 -11.22
C ARG A 78 -9.08 5.21 -12.28
N LYS A 79 -9.10 4.77 -13.55
CA LYS A 79 -9.84 5.46 -14.62
C LYS A 79 -11.32 5.52 -14.29
N TYR A 80 -11.93 4.37 -13.95
CA TYR A 80 -13.34 4.31 -13.57
C TYR A 80 -13.66 5.19 -12.36
N ILE A 81 -12.87 5.14 -11.29
CA ILE A 81 -13.07 5.99 -10.10
C ILE A 81 -13.01 7.48 -10.47
N THR A 82 -12.05 7.87 -11.31
CA THR A 82 -11.91 9.26 -11.77
C THR A 82 -13.15 9.70 -12.56
N THR A 83 -13.66 8.86 -13.47
CA THR A 83 -14.89 9.15 -14.21
C THR A 83 -16.15 9.16 -13.34
N LEU A 84 -16.17 8.37 -12.27
CA LEU A 84 -17.25 8.33 -11.27
C LEU A 84 -17.20 9.51 -10.29
N GLY A 85 -16.12 10.30 -10.30
CA GLY A 85 -15.90 11.44 -9.40
C GLY A 85 -17.10 12.40 -9.32
N PRO A 86 -17.63 12.92 -10.45
CA PRO A 86 -18.78 13.84 -10.41
C PRO A 86 -20.04 13.23 -9.80
N LEU A 87 -20.29 11.93 -10.03
CA LEU A 87 -21.43 11.22 -9.44
C LEU A 87 -21.24 11.07 -7.92
N ALA A 88 -20.03 10.71 -7.48
CA ALA A 88 -19.69 10.60 -6.07
C ALA A 88 -19.82 11.95 -5.34
N VAL A 89 -19.38 13.05 -5.96
CA VAL A 89 -19.52 14.41 -5.41
C VAL A 89 -20.99 14.79 -5.26
N ARG A 90 -21.86 14.48 -6.23
CA ARG A 90 -23.31 14.72 -6.13
C ARG A 90 -23.94 13.90 -5.00
N ALA A 91 -23.58 12.63 -4.88
CA ALA A 91 -24.06 11.77 -3.79
C ALA A 91 -23.63 12.30 -2.42
N LEU A 92 -22.37 12.73 -2.29
CA LEU A 92 -21.85 13.34 -1.07
C LEU A 92 -22.55 14.66 -0.73
N LYS A 93 -22.80 15.52 -1.73
CA LYS A 93 -23.57 16.76 -1.55
C LYS A 93 -24.98 16.47 -1.01
N ASN A 94 -25.67 15.49 -1.57
CA ASN A 94 -27.02 15.12 -1.11
C ASN A 94 -27.00 14.58 0.32
N LEU A 95 -25.98 13.78 0.65
CA LEU A 95 -25.80 13.19 1.98
C LEU A 95 -25.49 14.25 3.05
N ILE A 96 -24.67 15.25 2.74
CA ILE A 96 -24.40 16.38 3.62
C ILE A 96 -25.60 17.33 3.71
N GLY A 97 -26.43 17.42 2.65
CA GLY A 97 -27.63 18.24 2.66
C GLY A 97 -28.77 17.69 3.53
N ASP A 98 -28.72 16.40 3.91
CA ASP A 98 -29.74 15.75 4.73
C ASP A 98 -29.23 15.47 6.16
N PRO A 99 -29.59 16.30 7.16
CA PRO A 99 -29.18 16.12 8.54
C PRO A 99 -29.85 14.91 9.22
N THR A 100 -30.91 14.34 8.63
CA THR A 100 -31.63 13.20 9.19
C THR A 100 -31.01 11.85 8.80
N HIS A 101 -30.11 11.85 7.81
CA HIS A 101 -29.48 10.63 7.34
C HIS A 101 -28.52 10.05 8.38
N LYS A 102 -28.64 8.75 8.67
CA LYS A 102 -27.81 8.03 9.66
C LYS A 102 -26.30 8.30 9.52
N GLU A 103 -25.83 8.33 8.28
CA GLU A 103 -24.40 8.50 7.94
C GLU A 103 -23.98 9.98 7.72
N HIS A 104 -24.85 10.96 8.01
CA HIS A 104 -24.58 12.38 7.78
C HIS A 104 -23.30 12.86 8.49
N GLY A 105 -23.18 12.58 9.80
CA GLY A 105 -22.00 12.98 10.59
C GLY A 105 -20.70 12.35 10.10
N ARG A 106 -20.75 11.09 9.64
CA ARG A 106 -19.59 10.40 9.06
C ARG A 106 -19.16 11.03 7.74
N ALA A 107 -20.12 11.36 6.86
CA ALA A 107 -19.84 12.00 5.59
C ALA A 107 -19.21 13.39 5.77
N LEU A 108 -19.73 14.17 6.73
CA LEU A 108 -19.18 15.47 7.09
C LEU A 108 -17.75 15.37 7.64
N GLY A 109 -17.49 14.42 8.55
CA GLY A 109 -16.14 14.19 9.08
C GLY A 109 -15.13 13.82 7.99
N ILE A 110 -15.51 12.93 7.05
CA ILE A 110 -14.66 12.58 5.91
C ILE A 110 -14.40 13.79 5.01
N ALA A 111 -15.41 14.62 4.75
CA ALA A 111 -15.25 15.81 3.93
C ALA A 111 -14.31 16.83 4.60
N ILE A 112 -14.49 17.10 5.89
CA ILE A 112 -13.65 18.02 6.67
C ILE A 112 -12.20 17.53 6.71
N GLU A 113 -11.96 16.24 6.97
CA GLU A 113 -10.62 15.64 6.99
C GLU A 113 -9.88 15.78 5.65
N ARG A 114 -10.61 15.80 4.53
CA ARG A 114 -10.02 16.04 3.19
C ARG A 114 -9.72 17.50 2.92
N ILE A 115 -10.43 18.44 3.54
CA ILE A 115 -10.23 19.89 3.38
C ILE A 115 -9.16 20.39 4.35
N MET A 116 -9.21 19.92 5.59
CA MET A 116 -8.32 20.28 6.70
C MET A 116 -7.87 19.00 7.42
N PRO A 117 -6.84 18.30 6.92
CA PRO A 117 -6.37 17.07 7.55
C PRO A 117 -5.81 17.37 8.94
N ALA A 118 -6.23 16.59 9.93
CA ALA A 118 -5.73 16.75 11.29
C ALA A 118 -4.25 16.34 11.35
N GLN A 119 -3.36 17.27 11.69
CA GLN A 119 -1.94 16.96 11.92
C GLN A 119 -1.76 16.44 13.35
N SER A 120 -1.57 15.13 13.51
CA SER A 120 -1.19 14.53 14.79
C SER A 120 0.34 14.54 14.94
N THR A 121 0.88 15.41 15.78
CA THR A 121 2.29 15.35 16.18
C THR A 121 2.46 14.36 17.34
N HIS A 122 3.04 13.19 17.08
CA HIS A 122 3.39 12.22 18.13
C HIS A 122 4.82 12.45 18.61
N ALA A 123 4.98 12.90 19.86
CA ALA A 123 6.29 12.95 20.51
C ALA A 123 6.64 11.53 21.01
N VAL A 124 7.49 10.81 20.26
CA VAL A 124 7.98 9.49 20.67
C VAL A 124 9.20 9.67 21.55
N LYS A 125 9.03 9.49 22.86
CA LYS A 125 10.15 9.42 23.81
C LYS A 125 10.73 8.01 23.77
N VAL A 126 11.93 7.85 23.23
CA VAL A 126 12.65 6.57 23.22
C VAL A 126 13.59 6.55 24.42
N GLU A 127 13.19 5.86 25.48
CA GLU A 127 14.06 5.56 26.61
C GLU A 127 14.85 4.30 26.27
N ILE A 128 16.15 4.46 26.00
CA ILE A 128 17.06 3.34 25.82
C ILE A 128 17.59 2.97 27.21
N ASP A 129 17.07 1.88 27.77
CA ASP A 129 17.71 1.24 28.92
C ASP A 129 19.08 0.72 28.48
N ALA A 130 20.13 1.41 28.93
CA ALA A 130 21.50 0.94 28.78
C ALA A 130 21.66 -0.38 29.51
N THR A 131 21.50 -1.48 28.77
CA THR A 131 21.67 -2.84 29.27
C THR A 131 23.10 -3.02 29.81
N PRO A 132 23.34 -3.94 30.77
CA PRO A 132 24.63 -4.12 31.45
C PRO A 132 25.82 -4.28 30.49
N GLY A 133 25.56 -4.81 29.28
CA GLY A 133 26.55 -4.95 28.21
C GLY A 133 27.21 -3.64 27.76
N MET A 134 26.54 -2.49 27.85
CA MET A 134 27.15 -1.19 27.49
C MET A 134 28.23 -0.76 28.48
N ARG A 135 28.04 -1.03 29.79
CA ARG A 135 29.03 -0.72 30.83
C ARG A 135 30.24 -1.62 30.72
N GLU A 136 30.02 -2.91 30.49
CA GLU A 136 31.10 -3.89 30.28
C GLU A 136 31.89 -3.57 29.01
N THR A 137 31.21 -3.17 27.93
CA THR A 137 31.85 -2.77 26.67
C THR A 137 32.72 -1.52 26.86
N ALA A 138 32.28 -0.54 27.65
CA ALA A 138 33.09 0.65 27.96
C ALA A 138 34.39 0.30 28.70
N VAL A 139 34.35 -0.65 29.65
CA VAL A 139 35.53 -1.14 30.38
C VAL A 139 36.49 -1.88 29.44
N VAL A 140 35.95 -2.74 28.56
CA VAL A 140 36.75 -3.47 27.57
C VAL A 140 37.42 -2.51 26.59
N MET A 141 36.72 -1.48 26.12
CA MET A 141 37.25 -0.47 25.21
C MET A 141 38.36 0.37 25.86
N ALA A 142 38.21 0.75 27.13
CA ALA A 142 39.26 1.44 27.88
C ALA A 142 40.53 0.58 28.02
N ARG A 143 40.36 -0.74 28.26
CA ARG A 143 41.50 -1.67 28.36
C ARG A 143 42.20 -1.89 27.02
N ILE A 144 41.43 -1.97 25.93
CA ILE A 144 41.98 -2.08 24.56
C ILE A 144 42.79 -0.83 24.20
N ALA A 145 42.31 0.37 24.55
CA ALA A 145 43.03 1.61 24.30
C ALA A 145 44.37 1.69 25.07
N GLU A 146 44.39 1.27 26.33
CA GLU A 146 45.62 1.20 27.13
C GLU A 146 46.65 0.22 26.53
N LEU A 147 46.19 -0.96 26.10
CA LEU A 147 47.05 -1.97 25.48
C LEU A 147 47.54 -1.52 24.10
N ALA A 148 46.68 -0.89 23.30
CA ALA A 148 47.05 -0.34 21.99
C ALA A 148 48.13 0.76 22.11
N ALA A 149 48.03 1.63 23.12
CA ALA A 149 49.04 2.64 23.42
C ALA A 149 50.38 2.01 23.87
N ARG A 150 50.33 0.92 24.65
CA ARG A 150 51.53 0.21 25.12
C ARG A 150 52.26 -0.53 24.00
N TYR A 151 51.53 -1.06 23.01
CA TYR A 151 52.11 -1.87 21.93
C TYR A 151 52.17 -1.13 20.58
N ALA A 152 51.92 0.18 20.55
CA ALA A 152 51.96 1.03 19.34
C ALA A 152 51.11 0.46 18.17
N VAL A 153 49.98 -0.16 18.48
CA VAL A 153 49.05 -0.70 17.48
C VAL A 153 47.99 0.35 17.16
N ALA A 154 47.87 0.73 15.87
CA ALA A 154 46.85 1.66 15.42
C ALA A 154 45.46 1.00 15.46
N LEU A 155 44.55 1.53 16.28
CA LEU A 155 43.16 1.08 16.29
C LEU A 155 42.39 1.66 15.09
N PRO A 156 41.49 0.88 14.47
CA PRO A 156 40.63 1.40 13.40
C PRO A 156 39.70 2.49 13.96
N ALA A 157 39.51 3.56 13.18
CA ALA A 157 38.69 4.70 13.58
C ALA A 157 37.25 4.24 13.91
N PRO A 158 36.65 4.73 15.01
CA PRO A 158 35.25 4.42 15.33
C PRO A 158 34.33 4.95 14.23
N ARG A 159 33.33 4.13 13.86
CA ARG A 159 32.29 4.54 12.91
C ARG A 159 31.45 5.68 13.53
N PRO A 160 30.92 6.61 12.73
CA PRO A 160 30.14 7.73 13.24
C PRO A 160 28.96 7.22 14.08
N VAL A 161 28.99 7.55 15.38
CA VAL A 161 27.89 7.30 16.32
C VAL A 161 26.98 8.52 16.28
N ILE A 162 25.66 8.30 16.32
CA ILE A 162 24.66 9.36 16.39
C ILE A 162 24.82 10.05 17.75
N GLU A 163 25.28 11.29 17.76
CA GLU A 163 25.46 12.10 18.96
C GLU A 163 24.09 12.49 19.54
N GLY A 164 23.75 11.94 20.70
CA GLY A 164 22.62 12.39 21.52
C GLY A 164 23.14 13.25 22.66
N ASN A 165 22.62 14.47 22.79
CA ASN A 165 22.90 15.34 23.93
C ASN A 165 22.02 14.89 25.11
N VAL A 166 22.62 14.66 26.28
CA VAL A 166 21.91 14.23 27.49
C VAL A 166 21.77 15.45 28.40
N ASP A 167 20.55 15.98 28.49
CA ASP A 167 20.22 16.98 29.50
C ASP A 167 19.81 16.26 30.79
N GLU A 168 20.65 16.34 31.83
CA GLU A 168 20.31 15.84 33.16
C GLU A 168 19.22 16.73 33.77
N VAL A 169 17.98 16.23 33.83
CA VAL A 169 16.92 16.85 34.60
C VAL A 169 17.15 16.48 36.07
N GLY A 170 17.63 17.44 36.87
CA GLY A 170 17.74 17.29 38.31
C GLY A 170 16.35 17.13 38.94
N ASP A 171 16.13 15.99 39.61
CA ASP A 171 14.97 15.77 40.48
C ASP A 171 15.02 16.78 41.62
N ALA A 172 14.09 17.75 41.59
CA ALA A 172 13.80 18.60 42.73
C ALA A 172 12.91 17.81 43.70
N ALA A 173 13.50 17.48 44.86
CA ALA A 173 12.81 17.01 46.06
C ALA A 173 11.99 18.12 46.73
#